data_AF-A0A259S7L1-F1
#
_entry.id   AF-A0A259S7L1-F1
#
_cell.length_a   1.000
_cell.length_b   1.000
_cell.length_c   1.000
_cell.angle_alpha   90.00
_cell.angle_beta   90.00
_cell.angle_gamma   90.00
#
_symmetry.space_group_name_H-M   'P 1'
#
loop_
_entity.id
_entity.type
_entity.pdbx_description
1 polymer ?
#
loop_
_entity_poly.entity_id
_entity_poly.type
_entity_poly.pdbx_seq_one_letter_code
_entity_poly.pdbx_strand_id
1 'polypeptide(L)' 'RKLVDRAKGLLNEKMGLSEPEAFRWIQKASMDRRLTMQDVAKAIIEQLAPKK' A
#
# COMPACT_ATOMS: atom_id res chain seq x y z
N ARG A 1 6.18 2.22 -10.36
CA ARG A 1 6.15 0.76 -10.06
C ARG A 1 6.77 0.43 -8.70
N LYS A 2 8.06 0.72 -8.45
CA LYS A 2 8.78 0.39 -7.19
C LYS A 2 8.04 0.72 -5.86
N LEU A 3 7.37 1.87 -5.76
CA LEU A 3 6.65 2.25 -4.54
C LEU A 3 5.42 1.37 -4.26
N VAL A 4 4.66 1.02 -5.29
CA VAL A 4 3.47 0.17 -5.16
C VAL A 4 3.89 -1.24 -4.74
N ASP A 5 4.97 -1.77 -5.33
CA ASP A 5 5.49 -3.08 -4.95
C ASP A 5 5.98 -3.11 -3.49
N ARG A 6 6.66 -2.05 -3.04
CA ARG A 6 7.07 -1.92 -1.64
C ARG A 6 5.88 -1.79 -0.68
N ALA A 7 4.85 -1.03 -1.06
CA ALA A 7 3.62 -0.91 -0.28
C ALA A 7 2.88 -2.25 -0.17
N LYS A 8 2.82 -3.03 -1.26
CA LYS A 8 2.25 -4.38 -1.23
C LYS A 8 3.02 -5.31 -0.27
N GLY A 9 4.35 -5.28 -0.29
CA GLY A 9 5.17 -6.06 0.63
C GLY A 9 4.87 -5.73 2.09
N LEU A 10 4.77 -4.44 2.43
CA LEU A 10 4.40 -3.99 3.78
C LEU A 10 2.97 -4.39 4.18
N LEU A 11 2.02 -4.32 3.24
CA LEU A 11 0.65 -4.79 3.47
C LEU A 11 0.61 -6.30 3.71
N ASN A 12 1.42 -7.07 3.01
CA ASN A 12 1.54 -8.52 3.21
C ASN A 12 2.12 -8.83 4.60
N GLU A 13 3.22 -8.19 4.98
CA GLU A 13 3.86 -8.42 6.28
C GLU A 13 3.00 -7.94 7.47
N LYS A 14 2.28 -6.81 7.34
CA LYS A 14 1.54 -6.20 8.45
C LYS A 14 0.10 -6.65 8.55
N MET A 15 -0.55 -6.92 7.42
CA MET A 15 -1.97 -7.30 7.35
C MET A 15 -2.19 -8.73 6.88
N GLY A 16 -1.13 -9.47 6.52
CA GLY A 16 -1.24 -10.84 6.02
C GLY A 16 -1.91 -10.94 4.64
N LEU A 17 -1.97 -9.83 3.89
CA LEU A 17 -2.65 -9.78 2.59
C LEU A 17 -1.78 -10.37 1.49
N SER A 18 -2.36 -11.21 0.64
CA SER A 18 -1.68 -11.69 -0.58
C SER A 18 -1.40 -10.53 -1.55
N GLU A 19 -0.43 -10.69 -2.45
CA GLU A 19 -0.12 -9.66 -3.47
C GLU A 19 -1.35 -9.13 -4.25
N PRO A 20 -2.28 -9.98 -4.76
CA PRO A 20 -3.46 -9.49 -5.45
C PRO A 20 -4.43 -8.73 -4.52
N GLU A 21 -4.52 -9.12 -3.25
CA GLU A 21 -5.35 -8.42 -2.26
C GLU A 21 -4.74 -7.07 -1.89
N ALA A 22 -3.43 -7.01 -1.66
CA ALA A 22 -2.72 -5.77 -1.39
C ALA A 22 -2.84 -4.78 -2.56
N PHE A 23 -2.78 -5.27 -3.81
CA PHE A 23 -3.01 -4.43 -4.98
C PHE A 23 -4.44 -3.87 -5.02
N ARG A 24 -5.46 -4.72 -4.81
CA ARG A 24 -6.86 -4.28 -4.73
C ARG A 24 -7.09 -3.29 -3.59
N TRP A 25 -6.42 -3.48 -2.46
CA TRP A 25 -6.49 -2.57 -1.32
C TRP A 25 -5.97 -1.19 -1.70
N ILE A 26 -4.79 -1.10 -2.34
CA ILE A 26 -4.21 0.16 -2.81
C ILE A 26 -5.15 0.85 -3.82
N GLN A 27 -5.73 0.06 -4.72
CA GLN A 27 -6.65 0.57 -5.73
C GLN A 27 -7.94 1.13 -5.10
N LYS A 28 -8.52 0.41 -4.13
CA LYS A 28 -9.68 0.86 -3.37
C LYS A 28 -9.38 2.12 -2.55
N ALA A 29 -8.27 2.13 -1.81
CA ALA A 29 -7.83 3.28 -1.04
C ALA A 29 -7.55 4.52 -1.92
N SER A 30 -7.10 4.32 -3.16
CA SER A 30 -6.91 5.38 -4.16
C SER A 30 -8.24 6.00 -4.57
N MET A 31 -9.27 5.18 -4.84
CA MET A 31 -10.62 5.67 -5.15
C MET A 31 -11.26 6.38 -3.97
N ASP A 32 -11.24 5.76 -2.78
CA ASP A 32 -11.87 6.30 -1.57
C ASP A 32 -11.27 7.65 -1.15
N ARG A 33 -9.95 7.80 -1.29
CA ARG A 33 -9.23 9.02 -0.92
C ARG A 33 -9.09 10.01 -2.09
N ARG A 34 -9.53 9.66 -3.29
CA ARG A 34 -9.32 10.42 -4.54
C ARG A 34 -7.85 10.80 -4.76
N LEU A 35 -6.95 9.88 -4.40
CA LEU A 35 -5.49 10.04 -4.53
C LEU A 35 -4.96 9.15 -5.64
N THR A 36 -3.79 9.45 -6.17
CA THR A 36 -3.14 8.54 -7.11
C THR A 36 -2.67 7.27 -6.40
N MET A 37 -2.59 6.13 -7.11
CA MET A 37 -2.04 4.90 -6.54
C MET A 37 -0.62 5.08 -5.98
N GLN A 38 0.16 6.01 -6.54
CA GLN A 38 1.50 6.33 -6.05
C GLN A 38 1.47 7.04 -4.70
N ASP A 39 0.56 7.99 -4.51
CA ASP A 39 0.42 8.71 -3.24
C ASP A 39 -0.12 7.81 -2.14
N VAL A 40 -1.07 6.93 -2.47
CA VAL A 40 -1.53 5.90 -1.55
C VAL A 40 -0.39 4.95 -1.16
N ALA A 41 0.40 4.49 -2.14
CA ALA A 41 1.55 3.64 -1.85
C ALA A 41 2.58 4.32 -0.94
N LYS A 42 2.84 5.62 -1.14
CA LYS A 42 3.71 6.41 -0.23
C LYS A 42 3.12 6.47 1.17
N ALA A 43 1.82 6.79 1.30
CA ALA A 43 1.15 6.87 2.59
C ALA A 43 1.18 5.53 3.35
N ILE A 44 1.00 4.41 2.64
CA ILE A 44 1.14 3.07 3.22
C ILE A 44 2.56 2.84 3.72
N ILE A 45 3.57 3.16 2.90
CA ILE A 45 4.97 3.00 3.30
C ILE A 45 5.27 3.83 4.54
N GLU A 46 4.80 5.07 4.60
CA GLU A 46 5.02 5.96 5.74
C GLU A 46 4.30 5.49 7.01
N GLN A 47 3.06 4.97 6.89
CA GLN A 47 2.27 4.50 8.03
C GLN A 47 2.73 3.13 8.55
N LEU A 48 3.13 2.22 7.66
CA LEU A 48 3.49 0.84 7.98
C LEU A 48 5.00 0.60 8.11
N ALA A 49 5.84 1.57 7.70
CA ALA A 49 7.26 1.50 7.97
C ALA A 49 7.48 1.39 9.49
N PRO A 50 8.34 0.48 9.95
CA PRO A 50 8.70 0.43 11.36
C PRO A 50 9.33 1.78 11.74
N LYS A 51 8.68 2.52 12.65
CA LYS A 51 9.32 3.64 13.34
C LYS A 51 10.50 3.05 14.09
N LYS A 52 11.71 3.38 13.64
CA LYS A 52 12.96 3.01 14.29
C LYS A 52 13.14 3.81 15.58
#